data_AF-M3IGS2-F1
#
_entry.id   AF-M3IGS2-F1
#
_cell.length_a   1.000
_cell.length_b   1.000
_cell.length_c   1.000
_cell.angle_alpha   90.00
_cell.angle_beta   90.00
_cell.angle_gamma   90.00
#
_symmetry.space_group_name_H-M   'P 1'
#
loop_
_entity.id
_entity.type
_entity.pdbx_description
1 polymer ?
#
loop_
_entity_poly.entity_id
_entity_poly.type
_entity_poly.pdbx_seq_one_letter_code
_entity_poly.pdbx_strand_id
1 'polypeptide(L)'
;MREPDWDSRTGFFHRYRQQRGIPELAPLFASVHHYAIWDDHDFGPNDADSSYWMRETSEEMFKLHWGNPNYAKEGIYGSFIWGDVQFFLLDNRTFRTANNNKMISPRQILGEKQFQWLVNSLAYSKATFKFIAMGGQFLNPNPIFENYATYLEEKIKYFPQFKI
;
A
#
# COMPACT_ATOMS: atom_id res chain seq x y z
N MET A 1 -8.44 -9.58 -5.74
CA MET A 1 -8.10 -10.50 -6.85
C MET A 1 -8.38 -11.93 -6.40
N ARG A 2 -8.91 -12.78 -7.29
CA ARG A 2 -9.13 -14.20 -7.01
C ARG A 2 -7.97 -15.02 -7.57
N GLU A 3 -7.82 -16.25 -7.08
CA GLU A 3 -6.75 -17.17 -7.49
C GLU A 3 -6.56 -17.29 -9.01
N PRO A 4 -7.61 -17.41 -9.86
CA PRO A 4 -7.44 -17.50 -11.30
C PRO A 4 -7.04 -16.18 -12.00
N ASP A 5 -7.02 -15.05 -11.27
CA ASP A 5 -6.72 -13.74 -11.85
C ASP A 5 -5.24 -13.36 -11.68
N TRP A 6 -4.51 -14.03 -10.76
CA TRP A 6 -3.18 -13.63 -10.32
C TRP A 6 -2.09 -13.88 -11.38
N ASP A 7 -2.25 -14.87 -12.24
CA ASP A 7 -1.19 -15.36 -13.13
C ASP A 7 -1.10 -14.67 -14.49
N SER A 8 -2.00 -13.73 -14.79
CA SER A 8 -2.05 -13.07 -16.10
C SER A 8 -2.52 -11.63 -16.04
N ARG A 9 -1.91 -10.77 -16.85
CA ARG A 9 -2.33 -9.36 -17.01
C ARG A 9 -3.81 -9.22 -17.39
N THR A 10 -4.33 -10.14 -18.21
CA THR A 10 -5.75 -10.21 -18.57
C THR A 10 -6.64 -10.57 -17.38
N GLY A 11 -6.17 -11.44 -16.47
CA GLY A 11 -6.86 -11.77 -15.22
C GLY A 11 -7.03 -10.55 -14.32
N PHE A 12 -5.96 -9.79 -14.09
CA PHE A 12 -6.02 -8.52 -13.39
C PHE A 12 -7.05 -7.56 -14.02
N PHE A 13 -6.94 -7.33 -15.33
CA PHE A 13 -7.82 -6.42 -16.03
C PHE A 13 -9.28 -6.86 -15.94
N HIS A 14 -9.56 -8.16 -16.10
CA HIS A 14 -10.88 -8.74 -15.95
C HIS A 14 -11.47 -8.48 -14.57
N ARG A 15 -10.69 -8.71 -13.50
CA ARG A 15 -11.13 -8.49 -12.11
C ARG A 15 -11.46 -7.03 -11.84
N TYR A 16 -10.57 -6.11 -12.21
CA TYR A 16 -10.82 -4.68 -12.02
C TYR A 16 -12.04 -4.20 -12.82
N ARG A 17 -12.15 -4.61 -14.09
CA ARG A 17 -13.33 -4.30 -14.91
C ARG A 17 -14.61 -4.83 -14.28
N GLN A 18 -14.59 -6.05 -13.74
CA GLN A 18 -15.76 -6.62 -13.08
C GLN A 18 -16.16 -5.78 -11.86
N GLN A 19 -15.21 -5.42 -10.99
CA GLN A 19 -15.48 -4.63 -9.79
C GLN A 19 -15.98 -3.21 -10.12
N ARG A 20 -15.36 -2.54 -11.10
CA ARG A 20 -15.76 -1.20 -11.53
C ARG A 20 -17.06 -1.19 -12.33
N GLY A 21 -17.47 -2.35 -12.86
CA GLY A 21 -18.73 -2.55 -13.56
C GLY A 21 -19.92 -2.89 -12.68
N ILE A 22 -19.77 -2.97 -11.35
CA ILE A 22 -20.88 -3.24 -10.42
C ILE A 22 -21.84 -2.05 -10.44
N PRO A 23 -23.09 -2.19 -10.94
CA PRO A 23 -24.01 -1.07 -11.11
C PRO A 23 -24.34 -0.34 -9.80
N GLU A 24 -24.41 -1.09 -8.69
CA GLU A 24 -24.72 -0.56 -7.36
C GLU A 24 -23.62 0.37 -6.84
N LEU A 25 -22.38 0.21 -7.31
CA LEU A 25 -21.26 1.08 -6.94
C LEU A 25 -21.13 2.29 -7.87
N ALA A 26 -21.77 2.28 -9.04
CA ALA A 26 -21.62 3.37 -10.03
C ALA A 26 -22.02 4.75 -9.47
N PRO A 27 -23.12 4.92 -8.71
CA PRO A 27 -23.44 6.21 -8.10
C PRO A 27 -22.38 6.70 -7.11
N LEU A 28 -21.78 5.78 -6.34
CA LEU A 28 -20.72 6.12 -5.40
C LEU A 28 -19.44 6.54 -6.12
N PHE A 29 -19.06 5.82 -7.18
CA PHE A 29 -17.88 6.17 -7.98
C PHE A 29 -18.05 7.51 -8.71
N ALA A 30 -19.28 7.88 -9.07
CA ALA A 30 -19.56 9.12 -9.80
C ALA A 30 -19.72 10.37 -8.90
N SER A 31 -19.90 10.22 -7.59
CA SER A 31 -20.32 11.33 -6.70
C SER A 31 -19.26 11.83 -5.73
N VAL A 32 -18.18 11.09 -5.49
CA VAL A 32 -17.13 11.47 -4.52
C VAL A 32 -15.73 11.16 -5.04
N HIS A 33 -14.71 11.77 -4.44
CA HIS A 33 -13.32 11.44 -4.70
C HIS A 33 -12.95 10.09 -4.07
N HIS A 34 -12.22 9.26 -4.82
CA HIS A 34 -11.73 7.96 -4.36
C HIS A 34 -10.20 7.96 -4.37
N TYR A 35 -9.61 7.78 -3.19
CA TYR A 35 -8.18 7.60 -3.01
C TYR A 35 -7.95 6.21 -2.46
N ALA A 36 -7.10 5.43 -3.12
CA ALA A 36 -6.92 4.02 -2.80
C ALA A 36 -5.48 3.69 -2.45
N ILE A 37 -5.34 2.72 -1.57
CA ILE A 37 -4.15 1.90 -1.36
C ILE A 37 -4.57 0.43 -1.45
N TRP A 38 -3.61 -0.49 -1.53
CA TRP A 38 -3.90 -1.92 -1.57
C TRP A 38 -3.66 -2.63 -0.24
N ASP A 39 -4.15 -3.86 -0.18
CA ASP A 39 -3.54 -4.93 0.61
C ASP A 39 -3.21 -6.15 -0.27
N ASP A 40 -2.95 -7.33 0.31
CA ASP A 40 -2.54 -8.55 -0.44
C ASP A 40 -3.47 -8.85 -1.60
N HIS A 41 -4.78 -8.83 -1.39
CA HIS A 41 -5.72 -9.24 -2.42
C HIS A 41 -5.79 -8.29 -3.62
N ASP A 42 -5.35 -7.03 -3.53
CA ASP A 42 -5.19 -6.19 -4.71
C ASP A 42 -3.81 -6.38 -5.37
N PHE A 43 -2.82 -6.81 -4.59
CA PHE A 43 -1.45 -7.02 -5.02
C PHE A 43 -1.21 -8.40 -5.66
N GLY A 44 -1.85 -9.48 -5.19
CA GLY A 44 -1.57 -10.83 -5.64
C GLY A 44 -2.25 -11.91 -4.78
N PRO A 45 -1.63 -13.10 -4.66
CA PRO A 45 -2.02 -14.14 -3.71
C PRO A 45 -2.06 -13.65 -2.27
N ASN A 46 -2.70 -14.44 -1.39
CA ASN A 46 -2.62 -14.21 0.05
C ASN A 46 -1.16 -14.07 0.48
N ASP A 47 -0.91 -13.10 1.35
CA ASP A 47 0.40 -12.82 1.91
C ASP A 47 1.47 -12.42 0.87
N ALA A 48 1.07 -12.09 -0.36
CA ALA A 48 2.03 -11.71 -1.41
C ALA A 48 2.90 -10.51 -1.00
N ASP A 49 4.13 -10.55 -1.50
CA ASP A 49 5.23 -9.68 -1.09
C ASP A 49 6.17 -9.40 -2.28
N SER A 50 7.33 -8.80 -2.03
CA SER A 50 8.30 -8.44 -3.08
C SER A 50 8.77 -9.60 -3.97
N SER A 51 8.60 -10.86 -3.56
CA SER A 51 8.93 -12.05 -4.36
C SER A 51 7.88 -12.40 -5.43
N TYR A 52 6.70 -11.78 -5.38
CA TYR A 52 5.63 -12.07 -6.32
C TYR A 52 5.98 -11.62 -7.74
N TRP A 53 6.03 -12.58 -8.68
CA TRP A 53 6.55 -12.34 -10.02
C TRP A 53 5.67 -11.40 -10.87
N MET A 54 4.36 -11.29 -10.57
CA MET A 54 3.47 -10.35 -11.26
C MET A 54 3.35 -8.99 -10.57
N ARG A 55 4.19 -8.67 -9.57
CA ARG A 55 4.09 -7.41 -8.80
C ARG A 55 4.04 -6.15 -9.67
N GLU A 56 4.79 -6.13 -10.78
CA GLU A 56 4.81 -4.99 -11.72
C GLU A 56 3.48 -4.88 -12.47
N THR A 57 2.86 -6.02 -12.81
CA THR A 57 1.51 -6.04 -13.39
C THR A 57 0.48 -5.58 -12.35
N SER A 58 0.60 -5.98 -11.09
CA SER A 58 -0.27 -5.49 -10.02
C SER A 58 -0.19 -3.98 -9.87
N GLU A 59 1.02 -3.42 -9.87
CA GLU A 59 1.26 -1.98 -9.83
C GLU A 59 0.65 -1.27 -11.05
N GLU A 60 0.90 -1.79 -12.26
CA GLU A 60 0.30 -1.27 -13.50
C GLU A 60 -1.23 -1.22 -13.39
N MET A 61 -1.84 -2.34 -13.01
CA MET A 61 -3.29 -2.50 -12.97
C MET A 61 -3.92 -1.65 -11.89
N PHE A 62 -3.27 -1.51 -10.74
CA PHE A 62 -3.72 -0.59 -9.69
C PHE A 62 -3.73 0.85 -10.21
N LYS A 63 -2.62 1.31 -10.80
CA LYS A 63 -2.48 2.69 -11.30
C LYS A 63 -3.42 2.99 -12.48
N LEU A 64 -3.75 2.00 -13.31
CA LEU A 64 -4.71 2.17 -14.41
C LEU A 64 -6.16 2.34 -13.92
N HIS A 65 -6.51 1.75 -12.77
CA HIS A 65 -7.90 1.73 -12.29
C HIS A 65 -8.16 2.72 -11.15
N TRP A 66 -7.13 3.16 -10.43
CA TRP A 66 -7.25 4.15 -9.36
C TRP A 66 -6.66 5.49 -9.80
N GLY A 67 -7.47 6.54 -9.74
CA GLY A 67 -7.08 7.89 -10.14
C GLY A 67 -6.43 8.67 -9.01
N ASN A 68 -5.50 8.07 -8.25
CA ASN A 68 -4.81 8.83 -7.20
C ASN A 68 -4.05 10.02 -7.84
N PRO A 69 -3.91 11.17 -7.15
CA PRO A 69 -3.30 12.37 -7.72
C PRO A 69 -1.83 12.19 -8.13
N ASN A 70 -1.14 11.26 -7.48
CA ASN A 70 0.23 10.91 -7.77
C ASN A 70 0.53 9.50 -7.28
N TYR A 71 1.60 8.96 -7.84
CA TYR A 71 2.23 7.74 -7.42
C TYR A 71 3.74 7.95 -7.39
N ALA A 72 4.42 7.25 -6.49
CA ALA A 72 5.85 7.04 -6.61
C ALA A 72 6.22 6.33 -7.92
N LYS A 73 7.50 6.43 -8.29
CA LYS A 73 8.03 5.76 -9.48
C LYS A 73 7.95 4.23 -9.39
N GLU A 74 8.11 3.69 -8.19
CA GLU A 74 8.03 2.26 -7.86
C GLU A 74 7.07 2.14 -6.67
N GLY A 75 6.08 1.24 -6.76
CA GLY A 75 5.00 1.12 -5.79
C GLY A 75 3.87 2.14 -5.95
N ILE A 76 2.87 2.07 -5.08
CA ILE A 76 1.64 2.89 -5.16
C ILE A 76 1.54 4.01 -4.12
N TYR A 77 2.59 4.22 -3.32
CA TYR A 77 2.58 5.24 -2.28
C TYR A 77 2.60 6.65 -2.87
N GLY A 78 2.06 7.61 -2.13
CA GLY A 78 1.89 8.99 -2.56
C GLY A 78 1.23 9.84 -1.49
N SER A 79 0.97 11.12 -1.78
CA SER A 79 0.27 11.98 -0.82
C SER A 79 -0.58 13.04 -1.49
N PHE A 80 -1.59 13.54 -0.80
CA PHE A 80 -2.38 14.67 -1.27
C PHE A 80 -2.85 15.54 -0.10
N ILE A 81 -3.18 16.79 -0.40
CA ILE A 81 -3.71 17.75 0.55
C ILE A 81 -5.18 18.02 0.22
N TRP A 82 -6.02 18.05 1.24
CA TRP A 82 -7.41 18.48 1.16
C TRP A 82 -7.72 19.43 2.32
N GLY A 83 -7.90 20.72 2.01
CA GLY A 83 -8.00 21.76 3.03
C GLY A 83 -6.71 21.87 3.85
N ASP A 84 -6.83 21.77 5.17
CA ASP A 84 -5.73 21.83 6.13
C ASP A 84 -5.20 20.43 6.52
N VAL A 85 -5.59 19.40 5.79
CA VAL A 85 -5.25 18.00 6.04
C VAL A 85 -4.34 17.46 4.94
N GLN A 86 -3.26 16.77 5.30
CA GLN A 86 -2.46 15.98 4.36
C GLN A 86 -2.59 14.48 4.62
N PHE A 87 -2.86 13.73 3.57
CA PHE A 87 -2.93 12.27 3.58
C PHE A 87 -1.67 11.69 2.96
N PHE A 88 -1.04 10.77 3.67
CA PHE A 88 0.11 9.98 3.23
C PHE A 88 -0.36 8.54 3.01
N LEU A 89 -0.43 8.14 1.76
CA LEU A 89 -0.89 6.84 1.31
C LEU A 89 0.32 5.91 1.17
N LEU A 90 0.37 4.84 1.95
CA LEU A 90 1.50 3.91 1.99
C LEU A 90 1.23 2.62 1.21
N ASP A 91 2.32 1.99 0.81
CA ASP A 91 2.40 0.69 0.14
C ASP A 91 3.08 -0.31 1.07
N ASN A 92 2.32 -1.30 1.55
CA ASN A 92 2.79 -2.34 2.46
C ASN A 92 3.18 -3.66 1.75
N ARG A 93 3.24 -3.70 0.41
CA ARG A 93 3.41 -4.94 -0.36
C ARG A 93 4.63 -4.91 -1.28
N THR A 94 4.82 -3.84 -2.06
CA THR A 94 5.89 -3.77 -3.09
C THR A 94 7.28 -4.11 -2.55
N PHE A 95 7.60 -3.58 -1.37
CA PHE A 95 8.92 -3.66 -0.75
C PHE A 95 8.97 -4.69 0.38
N ARG A 96 7.86 -5.40 0.62
CA ARG A 96 7.72 -6.29 1.76
C ARG A 96 8.63 -7.50 1.60
N THR A 97 9.43 -7.78 2.61
CA THR A 97 10.23 -9.00 2.70
C THR A 97 9.33 -10.19 3.00
N ALA A 98 9.49 -11.29 2.28
CA ALA A 98 8.65 -12.47 2.42
C ALA A 98 8.53 -13.00 3.86
N ASN A 99 7.36 -13.55 4.18
CA ASN A 99 7.00 -13.99 5.53
C ASN A 99 7.99 -15.01 6.12
N ASN A 100 8.42 -15.96 5.29
CA ASN A 100 9.32 -17.04 5.68
C ASN A 100 10.81 -16.74 5.41
N ASN A 101 11.15 -15.53 4.97
CA ASN A 101 12.53 -15.16 4.70
C ASN A 101 13.30 -14.96 6.01
N LYS A 102 14.31 -15.82 6.23
CA LYS A 102 15.23 -15.77 7.39
C LYS A 102 16.62 -15.26 7.04
N MET A 103 16.87 -14.96 5.76
CA MET A 103 18.19 -14.61 5.24
C MET A 103 18.39 -13.10 5.15
N ILE A 104 17.33 -12.35 4.86
CA ILE A 104 17.36 -10.89 4.76
C ILE A 104 17.04 -10.27 6.13
N SER A 105 17.95 -9.47 6.66
CA SER A 105 17.76 -8.63 7.85
C SER A 105 18.33 -7.22 7.60
N PRO A 106 17.63 -6.16 8.02
CA PRO A 106 16.29 -6.19 8.60
C PRO A 106 15.25 -6.60 7.56
N ARG A 107 14.26 -7.38 7.99
CA ARG A 107 13.04 -7.57 7.19
C ARG A 107 12.27 -6.26 7.15
N GLN A 108 11.68 -5.96 5.99
CA GLN A 108 11.04 -4.67 5.72
C GLN A 108 9.59 -4.86 5.24
N ILE A 109 8.71 -3.92 5.54
CA ILE A 109 7.37 -3.78 4.94
C ILE A 109 7.41 -2.60 3.96
N LEU A 110 7.80 -1.42 4.45
CA LEU A 110 7.81 -0.20 3.64
C LEU A 110 9.05 -0.13 2.75
N GLY A 111 10.16 -0.69 3.21
CA GLY A 111 11.44 -0.53 2.56
C GLY A 111 12.05 0.85 2.80
N GLU A 112 13.36 0.95 2.60
CA GLU A 112 14.12 2.16 2.93
C GLU A 112 13.66 3.39 2.13
N LYS A 113 13.44 3.25 0.82
CA LYS A 113 13.09 4.37 -0.07
C LYS A 113 11.77 5.03 0.31
N GLN A 114 10.73 4.22 0.52
CA GLN A 114 9.41 4.72 0.89
C GLN A 114 9.44 5.31 2.30
N PHE A 115 10.16 4.68 3.24
CA PHE A 115 10.28 5.22 4.58
C PHE A 115 10.97 6.59 4.59
N GLN A 116 12.10 6.74 3.89
CA GLN A 116 12.79 8.01 3.76
C GLN A 116 11.90 9.07 3.10
N TRP A 117 11.14 8.70 2.07
CA TRP A 117 10.15 9.58 1.47
C TRP A 117 9.09 10.03 2.49
N LEU A 118 8.56 9.12 3.31
CA LEU A 118 7.55 9.44 4.31
C LEU A 118 8.08 10.42 5.36
N VAL A 119 9.27 10.15 5.92
CA VAL A 119 9.90 11.04 6.92
C VAL A 119 10.13 12.43 6.35
N ASN A 120 10.72 12.52 5.15
CA ASN A 120 10.96 13.81 4.49
C ASN A 120 9.65 14.54 4.18
N SER A 121 8.62 13.82 3.72
CA SER A 121 7.33 14.42 3.37
C SER A 121 6.58 14.92 4.60
N LEU A 122 6.69 14.21 5.73
CA LEU A 122 6.12 14.66 7.01
C LEU A 122 6.86 15.88 7.58
N ALA A 123 8.19 15.89 7.53
CA ALA A 123 9.00 17.02 7.96
C ALA A 123 8.74 18.27 7.11
N TYR A 124 8.47 18.09 5.82
CA TYR A 124 8.12 19.18 4.91
C TYR A 124 6.68 19.68 5.09
N SER A 125 5.77 18.82 5.54
CA SER A 125 4.34 19.11 5.61
C SER A 125 3.98 20.19 6.62
N LYS A 126 3.32 21.24 6.13
CA LYS A 126 2.74 22.33 6.93
C LYS A 126 1.25 22.14 7.28
N ALA A 127 0.65 21.02 6.88
CA ALA A 127 -0.76 20.74 7.14
C ALA A 127 -1.03 20.63 8.66
N THR A 128 -2.18 21.11 9.12
CA THR A 128 -2.59 21.03 10.53
C THR A 128 -2.72 19.57 10.95
N PHE A 129 -3.46 18.79 10.16
CA PHE A 129 -3.68 17.37 10.40
C PHE A 129 -2.96 16.52 9.36
N LYS A 130 -2.44 15.39 9.81
CA LYS A 130 -1.67 14.46 8.98
C LYS A 130 -2.22 13.06 9.20
N PHE A 131 -2.67 12.41 8.13
CA PHE A 131 -3.15 11.04 8.16
C PHE A 131 -2.15 10.14 7.44
N ILE A 132 -1.74 9.06 8.08
CA ILE A 132 -0.90 8.03 7.48
C ILE A 132 -1.78 6.79 7.31
N ALA A 133 -1.99 6.38 6.07
CA ALA A 133 -2.86 5.26 5.72
C ALA A 133 -2.04 4.08 5.18
N MET A 134 -2.33 2.88 5.67
CA MET A 134 -1.67 1.63 5.29
C MET A 134 -2.71 0.53 5.18
N GLY A 135 -2.58 -0.38 4.20
CA GLY A 135 -3.51 -1.51 4.02
C GLY A 135 -3.43 -2.52 5.16
N GLY A 136 -2.20 -2.88 5.55
CA GLY A 136 -1.93 -3.81 6.65
C GLY A 136 -2.00 -3.20 8.05
N GLN A 137 -2.09 -4.05 9.06
CA GLN A 137 -2.17 -3.62 10.46
C GLN A 137 -0.84 -3.06 10.98
N PHE A 138 -0.87 -1.80 11.42
CA PHE A 138 0.32 -1.07 11.89
C PHE A 138 0.48 -1.09 13.42
N LEU A 139 -0.57 -0.73 14.16
CA LEU A 139 -0.51 -0.53 15.62
C LEU A 139 -0.74 -1.81 16.44
N ASN A 140 -1.16 -2.91 15.81
CA ASN A 140 -1.42 -4.16 16.52
C ASN A 140 -0.12 -4.65 17.19
N PRO A 141 -0.09 -4.81 18.53
CA PRO A 141 1.11 -5.26 19.23
C PRO A 141 1.30 -6.78 19.17
N ASN A 142 0.28 -7.55 18.75
CA ASN A 142 0.32 -8.99 18.75
C ASN A 142 1.03 -9.51 17.48
N PRO A 143 2.19 -10.19 17.58
CA PRO A 143 2.98 -10.63 16.42
C PRO A 143 2.42 -11.91 15.79
N ILE A 144 1.11 -11.95 15.54
CA ILE A 144 0.41 -13.06 14.87
C ILE A 144 -0.16 -12.54 13.55
N PHE A 145 0.02 -13.30 12.47
CA PHE A 145 -0.36 -12.94 11.10
C PHE A 145 0.41 -11.74 10.53
N GLU A 146 -0.12 -11.20 9.43
CA GLU A 146 0.46 -10.12 8.66
C GLU A 146 0.25 -8.77 9.34
N ASN A 147 1.15 -8.43 10.26
CA ASN A 147 1.17 -7.12 10.86
C ASN A 147 2.60 -6.64 11.16
N TYR A 148 2.71 -5.34 11.40
CA TYR A 148 3.99 -4.67 11.59
C TYR A 148 4.78 -5.16 12.83
N ALA A 149 4.13 -5.76 13.83
CA ALA A 149 4.83 -6.37 14.98
C ALA A 149 5.67 -7.60 14.59
N THR A 150 5.42 -8.23 13.43
CA THR A 150 6.28 -9.30 12.88
C THR A 150 7.55 -8.79 12.20
N TYR A 151 7.67 -7.47 12.03
CA TYR A 151 8.82 -6.76 11.43
C TYR A 151 9.45 -5.81 12.46
N LEU A 152 9.78 -6.36 13.63
CA LEU A 152 10.17 -5.57 14.81
C LEU A 152 11.39 -4.67 14.58
N GLU A 153 12.38 -5.10 13.81
CA GLU A 153 13.56 -4.30 13.50
C GLU A 153 13.19 -3.02 12.74
N GLU A 154 12.34 -3.13 11.71
CA GLU A 154 11.83 -1.97 10.98
C GLU A 154 10.95 -1.10 11.90
N LYS A 155 10.11 -1.71 12.74
CA LYS A 155 9.29 -1.02 13.73
C LYS A 155 10.14 -0.18 14.68
N ILE A 156 11.18 -0.76 15.27
CA ILE A 156 12.05 -0.08 16.21
C ILE A 156 12.85 1.03 15.51
N LYS A 157 13.30 0.79 14.27
CA LYS A 157 14.06 1.79 13.50
C LYS A 157 13.25 3.06 13.23
N TYR A 158 11.95 2.91 13.00
CA TYR A 158 11.11 3.97 12.43
C TYR A 158 10.15 4.62 13.42
N PHE A 159 9.63 3.87 14.38
CA PHE A 159 8.56 4.36 15.26
C PHE A 159 8.98 5.42 16.29
N PRO A 160 10.21 5.41 16.84
CA PRO A 160 10.67 6.49 17.71
C PRO A 160 10.71 7.86 17.04
N GLN A 161 10.67 7.93 15.69
CA GLN A 161 10.69 9.18 14.94
C GLN A 161 9.31 9.85 14.84
N PHE A 162 8.22 9.11 15.08
CA PHE A 162 6.85 9.64 15.11
C PHE A 162 6.45 10.08 16.53
N LYS A 163 7.32 10.76 17.27
CA LYS A 163 6.90 11.49 18.47
C LYS A 163 6.06 12.69 18.01
N ILE A 164 4.75 12.43 17.86
CA ILE A 164 3.70 13.43 17.80
C ILE A 164 3.65 14.15 19.15
#